data_AF-A0A2N8M718-F1
#
_entry.id   AF-A0A2N8M718-F1
#
_cell.length_a   1.000
_cell.length_b   1.000
_cell.length_c   1.000
_cell.angle_alpha   90.00
_cell.angle_beta   90.00
_cell.angle_gamma   90.00
#
_symmetry.space_group_name_H-M   'P 1'
#
loop_
_entity.id
_entity.type
_entity.pdbx_description
1 polymer ?
#
loop_
_entity_poly.entity_id
_entity_poly.type
_entity_poly.pdbx_seq_one_letter_code
_entity_poly.pdbx_strand_id
1 'polypeptide(L)' 'MTRARSRNNLTLMLLPPRSPELNPQENIWRSLRQRFLSNRIFDNYDAILEAFCDAWNRLIDDPQRITSIGSGQWILTGQT' A
#
# COMPACT_ATOMS: atom_id res chain seq x y z
N MET A 1 -16.88 -20.85 2.06
CA MET A 1 -15.84 -20.03 1.43
C MET A 1 -16.15 -19.90 -0.05
N THR A 2 -16.64 -18.74 -0.49
CA THR A 2 -17.10 -18.51 -1.86
C THR A 2 -15.89 -18.25 -2.76
N ARG A 3 -15.64 -19.15 -3.73
CA ARG A 3 -14.53 -19.02 -4.69
C ARG A 3 -14.84 -17.85 -5.64
N ALA A 4 -14.07 -16.77 -5.56
CA ALA A 4 -14.16 -15.68 -6.52
C ALA A 4 -13.81 -16.20 -7.92
N ARG A 5 -14.71 -16.01 -8.88
CA ARG A 5 -14.49 -16.35 -10.30
C ARG A 5 -13.40 -15.43 -10.87
N SER A 6 -12.21 -15.98 -11.09
CA SER A 6 -11.14 -15.29 -11.83
C SER A 6 -11.58 -15.10 -13.29
N ARG A 7 -11.51 -13.87 -13.80
CA ARG A 7 -11.45 -13.64 -15.26
C ARG A 7 -10.13 -14.22 -15.73
N ASN A 8 -10.14 -14.96 -16.83
CA ASN A 8 -9.04 -15.82 -17.34
C ASN A 8 -7.66 -15.15 -17.55
N ASN A 9 -7.50 -13.86 -17.24
CA ASN A 9 -6.28 -13.07 -17.39
C ASN A 9 -5.76 -12.48 -16.06
N LEU A 10 -6.43 -12.77 -14.94
CA LEU A 10 -6.03 -12.27 -13.61
C LEU A 10 -5.71 -13.46 -12.70
N THR A 11 -4.43 -13.58 -12.35
CA THR A 11 -3.96 -14.49 -11.32
C THR A 11 -4.21 -13.87 -9.96
N LEU A 12 -4.99 -14.56 -9.11
CA LEU A 12 -5.22 -14.14 -7.73
C LEU A 12 -4.05 -14.63 -6.87
N MET A 13 -3.39 -13.70 -6.19
CA MET A 13 -2.40 -14.01 -5.17
C MET A 13 -3.09 -14.02 -3.80
N LEU A 14 -3.06 -15.15 -3.11
CA LEU A 14 -3.67 -15.28 -1.79
C LEU A 14 -2.67 -14.84 -0.72
N LEU A 15 -3.13 -13.95 0.16
CA LEU A 15 -2.38 -13.53 1.33
C LEU A 15 -2.72 -14.44 2.51
N PRO A 16 -1.73 -14.88 3.32
CA PRO A 16 -2.00 -15.54 4.58
C PRO A 16 -2.89 -14.68 5.49
N PRO A 17 -3.83 -15.29 6.24
CA PRO A 17 -4.66 -14.56 7.17
C PRO A 17 -3.80 -13.89 8.24
N ARG A 18 -4.13 -12.64 8.58
CA ARG A 18 -3.45 -11.83 9.62
C ARG A 18 -1.98 -11.51 9.34
N SER A 19 -1.57 -11.47 8.07
CA SER A 19 -0.23 -11.04 7.65
C SER A 19 -0.22 -9.69 6.90
N PRO A 20 -0.56 -8.57 7.56
CA PRO A 20 -0.58 -7.25 6.92
C PRO A 20 0.80 -6.80 6.43
N GLU A 21 1.89 -7.29 7.03
CA GLU A 21 3.28 -7.04 6.61
C GLU A 21 3.58 -7.55 5.20
N LEU A 22 2.84 -8.57 4.77
CA LEU A 22 2.97 -9.09 3.42
C LEU A 22 2.19 -8.21 2.44
N ASN A 23 1.07 -7.57 2.81
CA ASN A 23 0.31 -6.74 1.88
C ASN A 23 1.08 -5.47 1.47
N PRO A 24 1.46 -5.31 0.17
CA PRO A 24 2.19 -4.12 -0.28
C PRO A 24 1.39 -2.82 -0.07
N GLN A 25 0.05 -2.90 -0.12
CA GLN A 25 -0.81 -1.75 0.16
C GLN A 25 -0.66 -1.25 1.61
N GLU A 26 -0.57 -2.15 2.58
CA GLU A 26 -0.34 -1.78 3.99
C GLU A 26 1.06 -1.17 4.21
N ASN A 27 2.04 -1.62 3.44
CA ASN A 27 3.39 -1.05 3.47
C ASN A 27 3.40 0.38 2.89
N ILE A 28 2.63 0.65 1.84
CA ILE A 28 2.41 2.01 1.31
C ILE A 28 1.74 2.89 2.36
N TRP A 29 0.67 2.40 3.02
CA TRP A 29 0.00 3.14 4.09
C TRP A 29 0.92 3.44 5.27
N ARG A 30 1.76 2.48 5.65
CA ARG A 30 2.77 2.67 6.69
C ARG A 30 3.78 3.74 6.30
N SER A 31 4.28 3.72 5.06
CA SER A 31 5.23 4.71 4.55
C SER A 31 4.64 6.12 4.56
N LEU A 32 3.40 6.30 4.08
CA LEU A 32 2.73 7.60 4.06
C LEU A 32 2.55 8.17 5.47
N ARG A 33 2.10 7.33 6.41
CA ARG A 33 1.95 7.72 7.82
C ARG A 33 3.28 8.09 8.47
N GLN A 34 4.33 7.29 8.28
CA GLN A 34 5.61 7.56 8.92
C GLN A 34 6.32 8.79 8.35
N ARG A 35 6.25 9.00 7.03
CA ARG A 35 7.06 9.99 6.32
C ARG A 35 6.39 11.36 6.22
N PHE A 36 5.08 11.41 6.08
CA PHE A 36 4.37 12.67 5.77
C PHE A 36 3.35 13.07 6.83
N LEU A 37 2.65 12.10 7.43
CA LEU A 37 1.50 12.36 8.29
C LEU A 37 1.76 12.13 9.79
N SER A 38 2.99 11.77 10.16
CA SER A 38 3.35 11.48 11.55
C SER A 38 3.37 12.75 12.40
N ASN A 39 2.91 12.63 13.64
CA ASN A 39 2.93 13.69 14.66
C ASN A 39 2.28 15.02 14.23
N ARG A 40 1.27 14.98 13.37
CA ARG A 40 0.48 16.15 12.98
C ARG A 40 -0.84 16.20 13.75
N ILE A 41 -1.24 17.40 14.14
CA ILE A 41 -2.58 17.71 14.65
C ILE A 41 -3.30 18.43 13.51
N PHE A 42 -4.55 18.04 13.25
CA PHE A 42 -5.37 18.60 12.18
C PHE A 42 -6.58 19.30 12.80
N ASP A 43 -6.86 20.51 12.34
CA ASP A 43 -7.95 21.34 12.89
C ASP A 43 -9.34 20.86 12.47
N ASN A 44 -9.44 20.25 11.29
CA ASN A 44 -10.68 19.75 10.72
C ASN A 44 -10.42 18.61 9.72
N TYR A 45 -11.51 18.04 9.19
CA TYR A 45 -11.45 16.94 8.22
C TYR A 45 -10.78 17.35 6.91
N ASP A 46 -11.04 18.55 6.41
CA ASP A 46 -10.47 19.02 5.15
C ASP A 46 -8.94 19.13 5.24
N ALA A 47 -8.41 19.59 6.37
CA ALA A 47 -6.97 19.63 6.65
C ALA A 47 -6.33 18.23 6.62
N ILE A 48 -7.06 17.18 7.02
CA ILE A 48 -6.59 15.78 6.91
C ILE A 48 -6.54 15.37 5.44
N LEU A 49 -7.60 15.65 4.69
CA LEU A 49 -7.68 15.30 3.27
C LEU A 49 -6.60 15.99 2.45
N GLU A 50 -6.39 17.30 2.66
CA GLU A 50 -5.35 18.06 1.97
C GLU A 50 -3.96 17.49 2.25
N ALA A 51 -3.64 17.23 3.51
CA ALA A 51 -2.35 16.65 3.88
C ALA A 51 -2.15 15.24 3.31
N PHE A 52 -3.21 14.43 3.27
CA PHE A 52 -3.16 13.11 2.67
C PHE A 52 -2.98 13.18 1.15
N CYS A 53 -3.70 14.07 0.46
CA CYS A 53 -3.55 14.31 -0.97
C CYS A 53 -2.13 14.78 -1.33
N ASP A 54 -1.55 15.71 -0.56
CA ASP A 54 -0.16 16.15 -0.73
C ASP A 54 0.81 14.96 -0.54
N ALA A 55 0.67 14.21 0.54
CA ALA A 55 1.50 13.03 0.82
C ALA A 55 1.42 11.98 -0.30
N TRP A 56 0.21 11.75 -0.83
CA TRP A 56 -0.06 10.82 -1.91
C TRP A 56 0.59 11.28 -3.22
N ASN A 57 0.42 12.55 -3.59
CA ASN A 57 1.02 13.11 -4.80
C ASN A 57 2.55 13.07 -4.75
N ARG A 58 3.17 13.35 -3.59
CA ARG A 58 4.62 13.21 -3.39
C ARG A 58 5.10 11.76 -3.54
N LEU A 59 4.27 10.78 -3.16
CA LEU A 59 4.61 9.37 -3.35
C LEU A 59 4.51 8.96 -4.82
N ILE A 60 3.48 9.42 -5.54
CA ILE A 60 3.31 9.17 -6.98
C ILE A 60 4.47 9.75 -7.79
N ASP A 61 4.98 10.91 -7.38
CA ASP A 61 6.14 11.57 -7.99
C ASP A 61 7.46 10.79 -7.77
N ASP A 62 7.46 9.75 -6.92
CA ASP A 62 8.61 8.87 -6.65
C ASP A 62 8.28 7.38 -6.97
N PRO A 63 8.18 7.00 -8.26
CA PRO A 63 7.84 5.64 -8.66
C PRO A 63 8.84 4.59 -8.17
N GLN A 64 10.14 4.94 -8.08
CA GLN A 64 11.17 4.03 -7.59
C GLN A 64 10.90 3.63 -6.14
N ARG A 65 10.43 4.57 -5.31
CA ARG A 65 10.03 4.27 -3.94
C ARG A 65 8.79 3.38 -3.88
N ILE A 66 7.80 3.59 -4.74
CA ILE A 66 6.62 2.71 -4.82
C ILE A 66 7.06 1.29 -5.14
N THR A 67 7.94 1.10 -6.13
CA THR A 67 8.50 -0.22 -6.45
C THR A 67 9.25 -0.79 -5.25
N SER A 68 10.13 -0.03 -4.62
CA SER A 68 10.90 -0.50 -3.45
C SER A 68 10.00 -0.94 -2.28
N ILE A 69 8.89 -0.25 -2.01
CA ILE A 69 7.93 -0.62 -0.96
C ILE A 69 7.12 -1.85 -1.37
N GLY A 70 6.76 -1.96 -2.65
CA GLY A 70 5.90 -3.02 -3.18
C GLY A 70 6.63 -4.34 -3.51
N SER A 71 7.94 -4.33 -3.72
CA SER A 71 8.73 -5.49 -4.15
C SER A 71 9.25 -6.37 -3.00
N GLY A 72 8.37 -6.76 -2.07
CA GLY A 72 8.74 -7.68 -1.00
C GLY A 72 9.24 -9.03 -1.52
N GLN A 73 10.30 -9.58 -0.91
CA GLN A 73 10.93 -10.85 -1.33
C GLN A 73 9.92 -12.00 -1.50
N TRP A 74 8.93 -12.08 -0.60
CA TRP A 74 7.88 -13.11 -0.63
C TRP A 74 7.02 -13.09 -1.92
N ILE A 75 6.88 -11.94 -2.58
CA ILE A 75 6.17 -11.81 -3.87
C ILE A 75 7.00 -12.47 -4.98
N LEU A 76 8.31 -12.31 -4.93
CA LEU A 76 9.23 -12.84 -5.93
C LEU A 76 9.41 -14.36 -5.79
N THR A 77 9.38 -14.89 -4.57
CA THR A 77 9.57 -16.34 -4.31
C THR A 77 8.35 -17.19 -4.65
N GLY A 78 7.14 -16.61 -4.68
CA GLY A 78 5.91 -17.33 -5.06
C GLY A 78 5.71 -17.50 -6.58
N GLN A 79 6.67 -17.08 -7.41
CA GLN A 79 6.62 -17.09 -8.87
C GLN A 79 7.57 -18.14 -9.50
N THR A 80 8.30 -18.91 -8.70
CA THR A 80 9.12 -20.07 -9.15
C THR A 80 8.39 -21.37 -8.89
#